data_AF-K2AKG9-F1
#
_entry.id   AF-K2AKG9-F1
#
_cell.length_a   1.000
_cell.length_b   1.000
_cell.length_c   1.000
_cell.angle_alpha   90.00
_cell.angle_beta   90.00
_cell.angle_gamma   90.00
#
_symmetry.space_group_name_H-M   'P 1'
#
loop_
_entity.id
_entity.type
_entity.pdbx_description
1 polymer ?
#
loop_
_entity_poly.entity_id
_entity_poly.type
_entity_poly.pdbx_seq_one_letter_code
_entity_poly.pdbx_strand_id
1 'polypeptide(L)'
;MPAKIPKELRKEFFERFATLIAGAFTFVAGLAWNEAIQGIIKRYFSAGDGLKSQLIYAFIVTVIAILAIMQINSVAKKLEGPKDEIK
;
A
#
# COMPACT_ATOMS: atom_id res chain seq x y z
N MET A 1 17.20 7.87 43.35
CA MET A 1 16.86 8.84 42.29
C MET A 1 16.38 8.04 41.08
N PRO A 2 15.15 8.19 40.56
CA PRO A 2 14.72 7.41 39.40
C PRO A 2 15.54 7.81 38.17
N ALA A 3 16.08 6.82 37.46
CA ALA A 3 16.86 7.05 36.24
C ALA A 3 15.96 7.69 35.16
N LYS A 4 16.36 8.84 34.64
CA LYS A 4 15.66 9.50 33.52
C LYS A 4 15.94 8.72 32.24
N ILE A 5 14.89 8.29 31.54
CA ILE A 5 15.02 7.62 30.23
C ILE A 5 15.73 8.56 29.25
N PRO A 6 16.81 8.12 28.56
CA PRO A 6 17.49 8.93 27.56
C PRO A 6 16.54 9.36 26.43
N LYS A 7 16.68 10.60 25.96
CA LYS A 7 15.84 11.12 24.86
C LYS A 7 15.98 10.29 23.58
N GLU A 8 17.19 9.80 23.29
CA GLU A 8 17.47 8.96 22.13
C GLU A 8 16.71 7.64 22.16
N LEU A 9 16.65 6.98 23.33
CA LEU A 9 15.89 5.73 23.48
C LEU A 9 14.39 5.95 23.26
N ARG A 10 13.86 7.09 23.70
CA ARG A 10 12.47 7.46 23.44
C ARG A 10 12.23 7.71 21.96
N LYS A 11 13.13 8.42 21.30
CA LYS A 11 13.04 8.71 19.86
C LYS A 11 13.05 7.43 19.05
N GLU A 12 14.03 6.55 19.29
CA GLU A 12 14.13 5.26 18.61
C GLU A 12 12.87 4.41 18.83
N PHE A 13 12.35 4.36 20.06
CA PHE A 13 11.10 3.65 20.35
C PHE A 13 9.94 4.14 19.48
N PHE A 14 9.73 5.46 19.39
CA PHE A 14 8.65 6.02 18.57
C PHE A 14 8.88 5.81 17.06
N GLU A 15 10.12 5.89 16.57
CA GLU A 15 10.43 5.60 15.16
C GLU A 15 10.12 4.15 14.79
N ARG A 16 10.53 3.19 15.64
CA ARG A 16 10.20 1.78 15.45
C ARG A 16 8.71 1.53 15.55
N PHE A 17 8.04 2.13 16.53
CA PHE A 17 6.61 1.99 16.72
C PHE A 17 5.80 2.56 15.54
N ALA A 18 6.20 3.73 15.03
CA ALA A 18 5.59 4.33 13.85
C ALA A 18 5.75 3.42 12.62
N THR A 19 6.92 2.81 12.44
CA THR A 19 7.16 1.86 11.34
C THR A 19 6.26 0.63 11.44
N LEU A 20 6.11 0.06 12.64
CA LEU A 20 5.24 -1.09 12.88
C LEU A 20 3.76 -0.75 12.61
N ILE A 21 3.31 0.41 13.09
CA ILE A 21 1.94 0.90 12.85
C ILE A 21 1.69 1.12 11.36
N ALA A 22 2.60 1.81 10.68
CA ALA A 22 2.48 2.06 9.24
C ALA A 22 2.43 0.75 8.44
N GLY A 23 3.27 -0.22 8.81
CA GLY A 23 3.25 -1.56 8.23
C GLY A 23 1.92 -2.30 8.47
N ALA A 24 1.42 -2.27 9.71
CA ALA A 24 0.14 -2.88 10.05
C ALA A 24 -1.03 -2.27 9.27
N PHE A 25 -1.08 -0.94 9.15
CA PHE A 25 -2.12 -0.27 8.37
C PHE A 25 -2.00 -0.51 6.87
N THR A 26 -0.77 -0.60 6.34
CA THR A 26 -0.55 -0.98 4.94
C THR A 26 -1.09 -2.38 4.67
N PHE A 27 -0.86 -3.32 5.59
CA PHE A 27 -1.38 -4.68 5.50
C PHE A 27 -2.91 -4.72 5.58
N VAL A 28 -3.51 -4.05 6.56
CA VAL A 28 -4.98 -3.97 6.71
C VAL A 28 -5.62 -3.32 5.48
N ALA A 29 -5.02 -2.25 4.94
CA ALA A 29 -5.50 -1.62 3.72
C ALA A 29 -5.45 -2.60 2.52
N GLY A 30 -4.34 -3.34 2.35
CA GLY A 30 -4.23 -4.36 1.32
C GLY A 30 -5.33 -5.43 1.43
N LEU A 31 -5.62 -5.89 2.65
CA LEU A 31 -6.67 -6.87 2.90
C LEU A 31 -8.07 -6.33 2.57
N ALA A 32 -8.37 -5.10 3.00
CA ALA A 32 -9.65 -4.46 2.76
C ALA A 32 -9.93 -4.23 1.26
N TRP A 33 -8.92 -3.85 0.48
CA TRP A 33 -9.06 -3.69 -0.96
C TRP A 33 -9.27 -5.04 -1.66
N ASN A 34 -8.57 -6.10 -1.23
CA ASN A 34 -8.82 -7.45 -1.72
C ASN A 34 -10.28 -7.88 -1.48
N GLU A 35 -10.78 -7.73 -0.25
CA GLU A 35 -12.16 -8.06 0.10
C GLU A 35 -13.18 -7.23 -0.69
N ALA A 36 -12.94 -5.93 -0.85
CA ALA A 36 -13.82 -5.04 -1.60
C ALA A 36 -13.93 -5.45 -3.08
N ILE A 37 -12.80 -5.72 -3.75
CA ILE A 37 -12.79 -6.14 -5.15
C ILE A 37 -13.52 -7.48 -5.31
N GLN A 38 -13.24 -8.46 -4.43
CA GLN A 38 -13.94 -9.74 -4.45
C GLN A 38 -15.44 -9.58 -4.22
N GLY A 39 -15.85 -8.72 -3.28
CA GLY A 39 -17.26 -8.42 -3.00
C GLY A 39 -17.98 -7.81 -4.19
N ILE A 40 -17.34 -6.85 -4.87
CA ILE A 40 -17.87 -6.25 -6.11
C ILE A 40 -18.04 -7.34 -7.18
N ILE A 41 -17.03 -8.18 -7.40
CA ILE A 41 -17.10 -9.22 -8.43
C ILE A 41 -18.22 -10.21 -8.12
N LYS A 42 -18.29 -10.70 -6.87
CA LYS A 42 -19.36 -11.59 -6.42
C LYS A 42 -20.75 -10.98 -6.60
N ARG A 43 -20.89 -9.67 -6.36
CA ARG A 43 -22.17 -8.97 -6.49
C ARG A 43 -22.61 -8.80 -7.95
N TYR A 44 -21.70 -8.49 -8.86
CA TYR A 44 -22.04 -8.09 -10.23
C TYR A 44 -21.87 -9.18 -11.28
N PHE A 45 -21.01 -10.17 -11.07
CA PHE A 45 -20.66 -11.17 -12.10
C PHE A 45 -21.35 -12.52 -11.91
N SER A 46 -22.19 -12.70 -10.87
CA SER A 46 -23.06 -13.86 -10.54
C SER A 46 -22.43 -15.26 -10.58
N ALA A 47 -21.18 -15.39 -11.00
CA ALA A 47 -20.34 -16.56 -10.83
C ALA A 47 -19.74 -16.45 -9.43
N GLY A 48 -20.05 -17.41 -8.55
CA GLY A 48 -19.41 -17.53 -7.24
C GLY A 48 -17.90 -17.80 -7.34
N ASP A 49 -17.35 -18.72 -6.57
CA ASP A 49 -15.91 -19.02 -6.61
C ASP A 49 -15.48 -19.87 -7.83
N GLY A 50 -16.18 -19.73 -8.97
CA GLY A 50 -15.84 -20.42 -10.21
C GLY A 50 -14.67 -19.77 -10.96
N LEU A 51 -13.97 -20.55 -11.78
CA LEU A 51 -12.78 -20.14 -12.53
C LEU A 51 -12.94 -18.80 -13.27
N LYS A 52 -14.12 -18.54 -13.86
CA LYS A 52 -14.41 -17.26 -14.54
C LYS A 52 -14.31 -16.05 -13.61
N SER A 53 -14.81 -16.16 -12.38
CA SER A 53 -14.75 -15.09 -11.37
C SER A 53 -13.31 -14.82 -10.92
N GLN A 54 -12.52 -15.88 -10.75
CA GLN A 54 -11.10 -15.78 -10.40
C GLN A 54 -10.26 -15.11 -11.51
N LEU A 55 -10.55 -15.43 -12.78
CA LEU A 55 -9.88 -14.80 -13.92
C LEU A 55 -10.23 -13.31 -14.04
N ILE A 56 -11.49 -12.94 -13.82
CA ILE A 56 -11.93 -11.53 -13.80
C ILE A 56 -11.25 -10.79 -12.64
N TYR A 57 -11.20 -11.38 -11.45
CA TYR A 57 -10.49 -10.84 -10.29
C TYR A 57 -9.01 -10.58 -10.61
N ALA A 58 -8.30 -11.58 -11.12
CA ALA A 58 -6.88 -11.46 -11.44
C ALA A 58 -6.59 -10.35 -12.46
N PHE A 59 -7.43 -10.24 -13.50
CA PHE A 59 -7.33 -9.19 -14.50
C PHE A 59 -7.55 -7.79 -13.90
N ILE A 60 -8.63 -7.61 -13.13
CA ILE A 60 -8.96 -6.33 -12.50
C ILE A 60 -7.84 -5.89 -11.55
N VAL A 61 -7.38 -6.78 -10.67
CA VAL A 61 -6.31 -6.46 -9.71
C VAL A 61 -5.02 -6.07 -10.42
N THR A 62 -4.69 -6.73 -11.53
CA THR A 62 -3.48 -6.41 -12.31
C THR A 62 -3.58 -5.02 -12.94
N VAL A 63 -4.74 -4.68 -13.55
CA VAL A 63 -4.96 -3.35 -14.12
C VAL A 63 -4.87 -2.27 -13.04
N ILE A 64 -5.51 -2.47 -11.88
CA ILE A 64 -5.46 -1.54 -10.76
C ILE A 64 -4.01 -1.37 -10.26
N ALA A 65 -3.27 -2.47 -10.11
CA ALA A 65 -1.89 -2.44 -9.65
C ALA A 65 -0.98 -1.64 -10.61
N ILE A 66 -1.12 -1.85 -11.92
CA ILE A 66 -0.36 -1.10 -12.93
C ILE A 66 -0.67 0.40 -12.82
N LEU A 67 -1.95 0.78 -12.74
CA LEU A 67 -2.35 2.18 -12.61
C LEU A 67 -1.80 2.83 -11.33
N ALA A 68 -1.85 2.12 -10.20
CA ALA A 68 -1.29 2.58 -8.93
C ALA A 68 0.23 2.80 -9.03
N ILE A 69 0.97 1.84 -9.60
CA ILE A 69 2.42 1.93 -9.82
C ILE A 69 2.75 3.12 -10.73
N MET A 70 2.01 3.31 -11.82
CA MET A 70 2.21 4.45 -12.72
C MET A 70 2.02 5.80 -12.01
N GLN A 71 1.00 5.92 -11.16
CA GLN A 71 0.75 7.15 -10.39
C GLN A 71 1.87 7.41 -9.38
N ILE A 72 2.30 6.39 -8.63
CA ILE A 72 3.41 6.50 -7.67
C ILE A 72 4.69 6.94 -8.39
N ASN A 73 5.02 6.31 -9.52
CA ASN A 73 6.19 6.68 -10.33
C ASN A 73 6.10 8.11 -10.87
N SER A 74 4.91 8.56 -11.26
CA SER A 74 4.72 9.94 -11.71
C SER A 74 4.91 10.96 -10.59
N VAL A 75 4.47 10.65 -9.38
CA VAL A 75 4.65 11.53 -8.21
C VAL A 75 6.13 11.54 -7.80
N ALA A 76 6.78 10.38 -7.75
CA ALA A 76 8.20 10.27 -7.43
C ALA A 76 9.06 11.14 -8.38
N LYS A 77 8.83 11.05 -9.69
CA LYS A 77 9.53 11.88 -10.69
C LYS A 77 9.33 13.39 -10.51
N LYS A 78 8.15 13.82 -10.05
CA LYS A 78 7.87 15.24 -9.79
C LYS A 78 8.61 15.75 -8.54
N LEU A 79 8.83 14.87 -7.57
CA LEU A 79 9.57 15.19 -6.35
C LEU A 79 11.10 15.21 -6.56
N GLU A 80 11.60 14.47 -7.55
CA GLU A 80 13.03 14.42 -7.89
C GLU A 80 13.57 15.69 -8.58
N GLY A 81 12.71 16.64 -8.98
CA GLY A 81 13.11 17.89 -9.64
C GLY A 81 13.73 17.69 -11.03
N PRO A 82 13.81 18.73 -11.89
CA PRO A 82 14.58 18.65 -13.13
C PRO A 82 16.03 18.31 -12.76
N LYS A 83 16.57 17.21 -13.29
CA LYS A 83 18.00 16.93 -13.18
C LYS A 83 18.71 18.09 -13.87
N ASP A 84 19.29 18.99 -13.09
CA ASP A 84 20.14 20.06 -13.62
C ASP A 84 21.15 19.42 -14.56
N GLU A 85 21.06 19.78 -15.84
CA GLU A 85 22.02 19.43 -16.86
C GLU A 85 23.39 19.94 -16.40
N ILE A 86 24.22 19.04 -15.87
CA ILE A 86 25.66 19.27 -15.79
C ILE A 86 26.16 19.26 -17.24
N LYS A 87 26.21 20.45 -17.84
CA LYS A 87 27.01 20.74 -19.03
C LYS A 87 28.45 21.03 -18.64
#